data_AF-A0A2V6Z4H4-F1
#
_entry.id   AF-A0A2V6Z4H4-F1
#
_cell.length_a   1.000
_cell.length_b   1.000
_cell.length_c   1.000
_cell.angle_alpha   90.00
_cell.angle_beta   90.00
_cell.angle_gamma   90.00
#
_symmetry.space_group_name_H-M   'P 1'
#
loop_
_entity.id
_entity.type
_entity.pdbx_description
1 polymer ?
#
loop_
_entity_poly.entity_id
_entity_poly.type
_entity_poly.pdbx_seq_one_letter_code
_entity_poly.pdbx_strand_id
1 'polypeptide(L)'
;MSPKPDPRTAGRLFVLDLSGGRVLSMKTDGSDETVIAAGCHLPDGIAIDTRAGHVYWTNMGVPSREDGSIERADLDGKNRTTIVPVGNTFTPKQCHLDKDNSKLYWCDREGMRVMRANLDGSNVETLVDTSQGDPRPGPDATKWCVGITLDPAHGHMYWTQKGPDNGELGRIFRAGIDVP
;
A
#
# COMPACT_ATOMS: atom_id res chain seq x y z
N MET A 1 -28.04 19.87 24.27
CA MET A 1 -26.62 19.64 23.94
C MET A 1 -26.42 18.14 23.80
N SER A 2 -25.98 17.67 22.64
CA SER A 2 -25.60 16.26 22.48
C SER A 2 -24.32 15.99 23.29
N PRO A 3 -24.18 14.81 23.93
CA PRO A 3 -22.98 14.50 24.70
C PRO A 3 -21.75 14.46 23.78
N LYS A 4 -20.62 15.00 24.24
CA LYS A 4 -19.32 14.82 23.57
C LYS A 4 -18.95 13.33 23.63
N PRO A 5 -18.41 12.72 22.56
CA PRO A 5 -17.95 11.34 22.58
C PRO A 5 -16.89 11.11 23.66
N ASP A 6 -16.84 9.92 24.25
CA ASP A 6 -15.80 9.55 25.21
C ASP A 6 -14.43 9.56 24.49
N PRO A 7 -13.43 10.34 24.97
CA PRO A 7 -12.10 10.40 24.36
C PRO A 7 -11.37 9.05 24.31
N ARG A 8 -11.81 8.03 25.06
CA ARG A 8 -11.32 6.64 25.01
C ARG A 8 -11.97 5.78 23.92
N THR A 9 -12.98 6.31 23.24
CA THR A 9 -13.68 5.67 22.10
C THR A 9 -13.40 6.37 20.77
N ALA A 10 -12.58 7.42 20.75
CA ALA A 10 -12.21 8.14 19.54
C ALA A 10 -11.25 7.29 18.69
N GLY A 11 -11.67 6.94 17.48
CA GLY A 11 -10.79 6.31 16.50
C GLY A 11 -9.56 7.18 16.20
N ARG A 12 -8.48 6.55 15.74
CA ARG A 12 -7.29 7.25 15.26
C ARG A 12 -7.27 7.27 13.74
N LEU A 13 -6.82 8.40 13.18
CA LEU A 13 -6.37 8.50 11.80
C LEU A 13 -4.92 8.04 11.72
N PHE A 14 -4.56 7.44 10.59
CA PHE A 14 -3.17 7.23 10.19
C PHE A 14 -2.96 7.97 8.87
N VAL A 15 -1.92 8.78 8.81
CA VAL A 15 -1.71 9.75 7.74
C VAL A 15 -0.31 9.58 7.17
N LEU A 16 -0.21 9.57 5.85
CA LEU A 16 1.07 9.63 5.15
C LEU A 16 1.43 11.10 4.92
N ASP A 17 2.50 11.55 5.55
CA ASP A 17 3.08 12.86 5.31
C ASP A 17 4.23 12.70 4.31
N LEU A 18 3.89 12.91 3.03
CA LEU A 18 4.81 12.75 1.91
C LEU A 18 6.00 13.71 2.00
N SER A 19 5.74 14.98 2.31
CA SER A 19 6.77 16.03 2.35
C SER A 19 7.74 15.84 3.51
N GLY A 20 7.25 15.37 4.66
CA GLY A 20 8.10 15.04 5.80
C GLY A 20 8.72 13.64 5.75
N GLY A 21 8.26 12.77 4.85
CA GLY A 21 8.66 11.36 4.80
C GLY A 21 8.27 10.62 6.08
N ARG A 22 7.02 10.78 6.53
CA ARG A 22 6.54 10.25 7.81
C ARG A 22 5.22 9.50 7.68
N VAL A 23 5.02 8.56 8.60
CA VAL A 23 3.71 8.03 8.96
C VAL A 23 3.31 8.63 10.29
N LEU A 24 2.14 9.26 10.34
CA LEU A 24 1.60 9.92 11.52
C LEU A 24 0.35 9.19 12.00
N SER A 25 0.04 9.34 13.28
CA SER A 25 -1.26 8.99 13.84
C SER A 25 -1.80 10.13 14.66
N MET A 26 -3.11 10.39 14.59
CA MET A 26 -3.77 11.47 15.34
C MET A 26 -5.21 11.06 15.65
N LYS A 27 -5.88 11.76 16.56
CA LYS A 27 -7.33 11.63 16.74
C LYS A 27 -8.07 12.15 15.51
N THR A 28 -9.32 11.72 15.33
CA THR A 28 -10.18 12.18 14.23
C THR A 28 -10.47 13.68 14.22
N ASP A 29 -10.24 14.38 15.33
CA ASP A 29 -10.32 15.85 15.42
C ASP A 29 -8.99 16.56 15.10
N GLY A 30 -7.95 15.82 14.71
CA GLY A 30 -6.62 16.32 14.40
C GLY A 30 -5.71 16.55 15.61
N SER A 31 -6.20 16.32 16.84
CA SER A 31 -5.37 16.44 18.04
C SER A 31 -4.54 15.18 18.31
N ASP A 32 -3.59 15.28 19.24
CA ASP A 32 -2.78 14.13 19.70
C ASP A 32 -2.00 13.45 18.55
N GLU A 33 -1.36 14.27 17.72
CA GLU A 33 -0.49 13.82 16.64
C GLU A 33 0.79 13.17 17.20
N THR A 34 1.10 11.98 16.69
CA THR A 34 2.27 11.19 17.02
C THR A 34 2.94 10.69 15.75
N VAL A 35 4.27 10.75 15.68
CA VAL A 35 5.03 10.15 14.59
C VAL A 35 5.16 8.65 14.83
N ILE A 36 4.62 7.84 13.93
CA ILE A 36 4.75 6.38 13.94
C ILE A 36 6.10 5.98 13.31
N ALA A 37 6.43 6.58 12.17
CA ALA A 37 7.67 6.33 11.45
C ALA A 37 8.17 7.61 10.78
N ALA A 38 9.49 7.77 10.71
CA ALA A 38 10.17 8.84 10.01
C ALA A 38 11.23 8.27 9.05
N GLY A 39 11.69 9.06 8.08
CA GLY A 39 12.63 8.60 7.07
C GLY A 39 11.99 7.59 6.09
N CYS A 40 10.70 7.76 5.82
CA CYS A 40 9.97 7.02 4.79
C CYS A 40 10.27 7.66 3.44
N HIS A 41 10.54 6.86 2.41
CA HIS A 41 10.93 7.37 1.09
C HIS A 41 9.70 7.47 0.19
N LEU A 42 9.12 8.67 0.12
CA LEU A 42 7.90 8.97 -0.65
C LEU A 42 6.76 7.97 -0.34
N PRO A 43 6.24 7.96 0.90
CA PRO A 43 5.20 7.01 1.27
C PRO A 43 3.88 7.27 0.52
N ASP A 44 3.20 6.22 0.05
CA ASP A 44 2.01 6.35 -0.83
C ASP A 44 0.81 5.48 -0.39
N GLY A 45 1.01 4.17 -0.22
CA GLY A 45 0.00 3.24 0.28
C GLY A 45 0.09 3.05 1.78
N ILE A 46 -1.06 2.90 2.46
CA ILE A 46 -1.14 2.59 3.89
C ILE A 46 -2.25 1.57 4.17
N ALA A 47 -1.98 0.61 5.06
CA ALA A 47 -2.97 -0.34 5.54
C ALA A 47 -2.80 -0.59 7.05
N ILE A 48 -3.91 -0.79 7.75
CA ILE A 48 -3.93 -0.92 9.21
C ILE A 48 -4.60 -2.22 9.62
N ASP A 49 -3.90 -2.99 10.46
CA ASP A 49 -4.46 -4.13 11.19
C ASP A 49 -4.54 -3.80 12.68
N THR A 50 -5.71 -3.35 13.11
CA THR A 50 -5.98 -3.02 14.52
C THR A 50 -6.05 -4.25 15.42
N ARG A 51 -6.33 -5.44 14.88
CA ARG A 51 -6.38 -6.69 15.66
C ARG A 51 -4.96 -7.17 15.96
N ALA A 52 -4.08 -7.13 14.96
CA ALA A 52 -2.67 -7.48 15.12
C ALA A 52 -1.83 -6.35 15.74
N GLY A 53 -2.34 -5.12 15.75
CA GLY A 53 -1.63 -3.96 16.30
C GLY A 53 -0.54 -3.42 15.36
N HIS A 54 -0.77 -3.47 14.05
CA HIS A 54 0.23 -3.09 13.05
C HIS A 54 -0.29 -2.08 12.02
N VAL A 55 0.62 -1.24 11.53
CA VAL A 55 0.44 -0.37 10.37
C VAL A 55 1.50 -0.70 9.32
N TYR A 56 1.08 -0.82 8.07
CA TYR A 56 1.89 -1.12 6.91
C TYR A 56 1.87 0.10 5.98
N TRP A 57 3.00 0.42 5.37
CA TRP A 57 3.06 1.47 4.35
C TRP A 57 4.05 1.11 3.25
N THR A 58 3.76 1.60 2.04
CA THR A 58 4.67 1.50 0.91
C THR A 58 5.60 2.71 0.88
N ASN A 59 6.85 2.50 0.48
CA ASN A 59 7.80 3.55 0.13
C ASN A 59 8.03 3.46 -1.38
N MET A 60 7.69 4.50 -2.13
CA MET A 60 7.74 4.45 -3.59
C MET A 60 9.15 4.29 -4.17
N GLY A 61 10.19 4.70 -3.47
CA GLY A 61 11.52 4.74 -4.09
C GLY A 61 11.63 5.79 -5.20
N VAL A 62 12.57 5.58 -6.11
CA VAL A 62 12.75 6.40 -7.31
C VAL A 62 12.13 5.64 -8.51
N PRO A 63 11.22 6.25 -9.29
CA PRO A 63 10.54 5.57 -10.40
C PRO A 63 11.42 4.82 -11.40
N SER A 64 12.67 5.29 -11.61
CA SER A 64 13.63 4.66 -12.52
C SER A 64 14.46 3.54 -11.90
N ARG A 65 14.24 3.18 -10.63
CA ARG A 65 15.05 2.23 -9.86
C ARG A 65 14.16 1.19 -9.19
N GLU A 66 14.67 -0.03 -9.03
CA GLU A 66 14.00 -1.08 -8.27
C GLU A 66 14.30 -0.96 -6.77
N ASP A 67 14.04 0.22 -6.19
CA ASP A 67 14.35 0.56 -4.79
C ASP A 67 13.12 0.92 -3.95
N GLY A 68 11.93 0.60 -4.45
CA GLY A 68 10.71 0.59 -3.66
C GLY A 68 10.75 -0.46 -2.56
N SER A 69 10.01 -0.22 -1.48
CA SER A 69 9.90 -1.17 -0.36
C SER A 69 8.54 -1.07 0.32
N ILE A 70 8.22 -2.06 1.14
CA ILE A 70 7.04 -2.03 2.01
C ILE A 70 7.50 -2.36 3.42
N GLU A 71 7.03 -1.57 4.37
CA GLU A 71 7.42 -1.65 5.76
C GLU A 71 6.20 -1.72 6.67
N ARG A 72 6.44 -2.15 7.91
CA ARG A 72 5.45 -2.24 8.97
C ARG A 72 6.04 -1.73 10.29
N ALA A 73 5.21 -1.17 11.14
CA ALA A 73 5.50 -0.93 12.55
C ALA A 73 4.28 -1.26 13.40
N ASP A 74 4.47 -1.34 14.70
CA ASP A 74 3.35 -1.40 15.65
C ASP A 74 2.60 -0.06 15.64
N LEU A 75 1.34 -0.07 16.09
CA LEU A 75 0.51 1.16 16.14
C LEU A 75 1.07 2.24 17.08
N ASP A 76 2.02 1.90 17.94
CA ASP A 76 2.75 2.85 18.79
C ASP A 76 4.10 3.30 18.20
N GLY A 77 4.41 2.89 16.97
CA GLY A 77 5.64 3.22 16.25
C GLY A 77 6.84 2.33 16.56
N LYS A 78 6.71 1.33 17.44
CA LYS A 78 7.80 0.38 17.74
C LYS A 78 7.90 -0.73 16.68
N ASN A 79 8.95 -1.55 16.81
CA ASN A 79 9.14 -2.79 16.05
C ASN A 79 9.03 -2.62 14.52
N ARG A 80 9.55 -1.48 14.02
CA ARG A 80 9.65 -1.20 12.59
C ARG A 80 10.43 -2.32 11.88
N THR A 81 9.80 -2.92 10.87
CA THR A 81 10.28 -4.09 10.14
C THR A 81 10.02 -3.92 8.65
N THR A 82 11.00 -4.26 7.81
CA THR A 82 10.82 -4.32 6.36
C THR A 82 10.09 -5.61 5.98
N ILE A 83 8.95 -5.50 5.29
CA ILE A 83 8.15 -6.63 4.80
C ILE A 83 8.58 -7.00 3.37
N VAL A 84 8.71 -6.01 2.49
CA VAL A 84 9.22 -6.19 1.13
C VAL A 84 10.49 -5.36 0.99
N PRO A 85 11.68 -5.98 0.89
CA PRO A 85 12.93 -5.26 0.75
C PRO A 85 13.12 -4.72 -0.67
N VAL A 86 14.03 -3.75 -0.80
CA VAL A 86 14.47 -3.21 -2.10
C VAL A 86 14.91 -4.34 -3.05
N GLY A 87 14.73 -4.14 -4.36
CA GLY A 87 15.01 -5.16 -5.38
C GLY A 87 13.86 -6.15 -5.64
N ASN A 88 12.69 -5.95 -5.03
CA ASN A 88 11.49 -6.78 -5.29
C ASN A 88 10.34 -6.02 -5.97
N THR A 89 10.33 -4.69 -5.85
CA THR A 89 9.28 -3.82 -6.38
C THR A 89 9.91 -2.49 -6.78
N PHE A 90 9.44 -1.89 -7.88
CA PHE A 90 9.94 -0.59 -8.32
C PHE A 90 9.31 0.54 -7.51
N THR A 91 7.99 0.62 -7.56
CA THR A 91 7.19 1.76 -7.11
C THR A 91 5.88 1.28 -6.50
N PRO A 92 5.93 0.70 -5.29
CA PRO A 92 4.74 0.19 -4.64
C PRO A 92 3.79 1.34 -4.29
N LYS A 93 2.55 1.26 -4.78
CA LYS A 93 1.47 2.24 -4.61
C LYS A 93 0.50 1.79 -3.52
N GLN A 94 -0.80 1.83 -3.77
CA GLN A 94 -1.79 1.41 -2.79
C GLN A 94 -1.53 -0.05 -2.39
N CYS A 95 -1.69 -0.34 -1.10
CA CYS A 95 -1.65 -1.68 -0.55
C CYS A 95 -2.94 -2.01 0.20
N HIS A 96 -3.26 -3.29 0.32
CA HIS A 96 -4.44 -3.79 1.04
C HIS A 96 -4.10 -5.12 1.73
N LEU A 97 -4.66 -5.33 2.93
CA LEU A 97 -4.46 -6.54 3.72
C LEU A 97 -5.64 -7.50 3.57
N ASP A 98 -5.36 -8.76 3.27
CA ASP A 98 -6.25 -9.85 3.63
C ASP A 98 -5.80 -10.39 5.00
N LYS A 99 -6.49 -9.90 6.04
CA LYS A 99 -6.11 -10.14 7.45
C LYS A 99 -6.32 -11.59 7.86
N ASP A 100 -7.40 -12.19 7.38
CA ASP A 100 -7.77 -13.56 7.76
C ASP A 100 -6.81 -14.58 7.15
N ASN A 101 -6.32 -14.32 5.94
CA ASN A 101 -5.33 -15.18 5.26
C ASN A 101 -3.88 -14.72 5.44
N SER A 102 -3.62 -13.67 6.24
CA SER A 102 -2.28 -13.11 6.48
C SER A 102 -1.52 -12.78 5.18
N LYS A 103 -2.18 -12.07 4.26
CA LYS A 103 -1.59 -11.61 3.00
C LYS A 103 -1.62 -10.09 2.87
N LEU A 104 -0.58 -9.55 2.23
CA LEU A 104 -0.47 -8.16 1.81
C LEU A 104 -0.47 -8.11 0.28
N TYR A 105 -1.30 -7.25 -0.30
CA TYR A 105 -1.39 -7.01 -1.74
C TYR A 105 -0.98 -5.57 -2.04
N TRP A 106 -0.31 -5.32 -3.16
CA TRP A 106 0.02 -3.97 -3.62
C TRP A 106 0.10 -3.89 -5.15
N CYS A 107 -0.03 -2.67 -5.68
CA CYS A 107 0.31 -2.38 -7.06
C CYS A 107 1.75 -1.85 -7.15
N ASP A 108 2.51 -2.32 -8.13
CA ASP A 108 3.82 -1.78 -8.52
C ASP A 108 3.67 -1.01 -9.84
N ARG A 109 3.74 0.33 -9.77
CA ARG A 109 3.35 1.21 -10.88
C ARG A 109 4.29 1.06 -12.07
N GLU A 110 5.53 1.51 -11.94
CA GLU A 110 6.56 1.41 -12.96
C GLU A 110 7.02 -0.04 -13.19
N GLY A 111 6.84 -0.94 -12.21
CA GLY A 111 7.02 -2.37 -12.43
C GLY A 111 5.90 -3.03 -13.24
N MET A 112 4.76 -2.36 -13.43
CA MET A 112 3.59 -2.84 -14.19
C MET A 112 3.05 -4.16 -13.65
N ARG A 113 2.83 -4.24 -12.33
CA ARG A 113 2.41 -5.47 -11.65
C ARG A 113 1.36 -5.23 -10.58
N VAL A 114 0.54 -6.25 -10.35
CA VAL A 114 -0.15 -6.48 -9.07
C VAL A 114 0.58 -7.60 -8.35
N MET A 115 0.91 -7.40 -7.08
CA MET A 115 1.79 -8.27 -6.33
C MET A 115 1.23 -8.62 -4.95
N ARG A 116 1.73 -9.71 -4.37
CA ARG A 116 1.33 -10.21 -3.05
C ARG A 116 2.52 -10.77 -2.29
N ALA A 117 2.43 -10.76 -0.96
CA ALA A 117 3.32 -11.46 -0.05
C ALA A 117 2.56 -11.91 1.21
N ASN A 118 3.16 -12.78 2.00
CA ASN A 118 2.76 -12.99 3.39
C ASN A 118 3.07 -11.76 4.25
N LEU A 119 2.37 -11.58 5.38
CA LEU A 119 2.61 -10.46 6.31
C LEU A 119 3.98 -10.50 7.02
N ASP A 120 4.70 -11.61 6.92
CA ASP A 120 6.10 -11.75 7.38
C ASP A 120 7.13 -11.45 6.28
N GLY A 121 6.69 -11.11 5.07
CA GLY A 121 7.54 -10.81 3.92
C GLY A 121 7.91 -12.03 3.07
N SER A 122 7.53 -13.24 3.47
CA SER A 122 7.76 -14.44 2.67
C SER A 122 6.80 -14.53 1.47
N ASN A 123 7.17 -15.34 0.47
CA ASN A 123 6.35 -15.62 -0.73
C ASN A 123 5.91 -14.36 -1.49
N VAL A 124 6.86 -13.45 -1.76
CA VAL A 124 6.63 -12.35 -2.69
C VAL A 124 6.39 -12.91 -4.09
N GLU A 125 5.23 -12.61 -4.66
CA GLU A 125 4.81 -13.11 -5.98
C GLU A 125 4.11 -12.02 -6.81
N THR A 126 4.17 -12.19 -8.13
CA THR A 126 3.39 -11.38 -9.09
C THR A 126 2.10 -12.12 -9.38
N LEU A 127 0.95 -11.46 -9.23
CA LEU A 127 -0.37 -12.00 -9.54
C LEU A 127 -0.89 -11.54 -10.90
N VAL A 128 -0.44 -10.36 -11.34
CA VAL A 128 -0.76 -9.80 -12.65
C VAL A 128 0.47 -9.12 -13.19
N ASP A 129 0.89 -9.49 -14.40
CA ASP A 129 1.92 -8.80 -15.16
C ASP A 129 1.28 -8.04 -16.34
N THR A 130 1.28 -6.72 -16.26
CA THR A 130 0.68 -5.87 -17.30
C THR A 130 1.69 -5.36 -18.31
N SER A 131 2.97 -5.74 -18.20
CA SER A 131 4.04 -5.29 -19.10
C SER A 131 3.81 -5.72 -20.55
N GLN A 132 3.22 -6.89 -20.76
CA GLN A 132 3.11 -7.54 -22.07
C GLN A 132 4.47 -7.68 -22.77
N GLY A 133 5.54 -7.89 -21.99
CA GLY A 133 6.91 -8.04 -22.49
C GLY A 133 7.73 -6.73 -22.54
N ASP A 134 7.13 -5.60 -22.18
CA ASP A 134 7.86 -4.34 -22.06
C ASP A 134 8.94 -4.38 -20.97
N PRO A 135 10.07 -3.66 -21.15
CA PRO A 135 11.08 -3.56 -20.12
C PRO A 135 10.54 -2.86 -18.87
N ARG A 136 11.13 -3.19 -17.72
CA ARG A 136 10.88 -2.52 -16.43
C ARG A 136 12.08 -1.64 -16.07
N PRO A 137 11.87 -0.42 -15.55
CA PRO A 137 10.58 0.23 -15.35
C PRO A 137 9.94 0.64 -16.69
N GLY A 138 8.64 0.38 -16.84
CA GLY A 138 7.92 0.62 -18.10
C GLY A 138 7.42 2.06 -18.22
N PRO A 139 7.52 2.72 -19.39
CA PRO A 139 7.07 4.11 -19.56
C PRO A 139 5.57 4.23 -19.89
N ASP A 140 4.91 3.15 -20.28
CA ASP A 140 3.51 3.17 -20.71
C ASP A 140 2.55 3.31 -19.52
N ALA A 141 2.00 4.52 -19.38
CA ALA A 141 1.07 4.84 -18.31
C ALA A 141 -0.23 4.02 -18.34
N THR A 142 -0.61 3.44 -19.47
CA THR A 142 -1.79 2.56 -19.56
C THR A 142 -1.55 1.19 -18.93
N LYS A 143 -0.28 0.83 -18.71
CA LYS A 143 0.13 -0.43 -18.07
C LYS A 143 0.37 -0.29 -16.57
N TRP A 144 0.56 0.93 -16.08
CA TRP A 144 0.84 1.23 -14.67
C TRP A 144 -0.32 0.90 -13.73
N CYS A 145 -0.10 -0.06 -12.83
CA CYS A 145 -1.03 -0.41 -11.77
C CYS A 145 -0.89 0.57 -10.58
N VAL A 146 -1.98 1.03 -9.97
CA VAL A 146 -1.91 2.04 -8.88
C VAL A 146 -2.77 1.69 -7.68
N GLY A 147 -4.10 1.64 -7.85
CA GLY A 147 -5.04 1.37 -6.76
C GLY A 147 -5.35 -0.11 -6.64
N ILE A 148 -5.64 -0.60 -5.43
CA ILE A 148 -6.06 -1.98 -5.18
C ILE A 148 -7.06 -2.09 -4.02
N THR A 149 -8.06 -2.94 -4.18
CA THR A 149 -8.95 -3.38 -3.11
C THR A 149 -9.30 -4.85 -3.25
N LEU A 150 -9.61 -5.48 -2.12
CA LEU A 150 -9.92 -6.89 -2.03
C LEU A 150 -11.39 -7.09 -1.66
N ASP A 151 -11.96 -8.20 -2.12
CA ASP A 151 -13.21 -8.79 -1.66
C ASP A 151 -12.96 -10.28 -1.39
N PRO A 152 -12.34 -10.61 -0.23
CA PRO A 152 -11.99 -11.99 0.10
C PRO A 152 -13.21 -12.91 0.21
N ALA A 153 -14.35 -12.37 0.67
CA ALA A 153 -15.58 -13.14 0.83
C ALA A 153 -16.10 -13.71 -0.50
N HIS A 154 -15.84 -13.03 -1.63
CA HIS A 154 -16.17 -13.50 -2.97
C HIS A 154 -14.93 -13.90 -3.79
N GLY A 155 -13.76 -13.97 -3.17
CA GLY A 155 -12.51 -14.40 -3.80
C GLY A 155 -12.04 -13.49 -4.92
N HIS A 156 -12.20 -12.17 -4.79
CA HIS A 156 -11.85 -11.20 -5.83
C HIS A 156 -10.87 -10.12 -5.37
N MET A 157 -10.07 -9.65 -6.32
CA MET A 157 -9.32 -8.40 -6.20
C MET A 157 -9.68 -7.47 -7.34
N TYR A 158 -9.57 -6.18 -7.08
CA TYR A 158 -9.82 -5.10 -8.03
C TYR A 158 -8.62 -4.17 -8.02
N TRP A 159 -8.14 -3.78 -9.19
CA TRP A 159 -7.06 -2.81 -9.29
C TRP A 159 -7.32 -1.79 -10.39
N THR A 160 -6.63 -0.66 -10.32
CA THR A 160 -6.68 0.36 -11.35
C THR A 160 -5.42 0.35 -12.19
N GLN A 161 -5.57 0.52 -13.50
CA GLN A 161 -4.48 0.98 -14.35
C GLN A 161 -4.68 2.45 -14.68
N LYS A 162 -3.58 3.20 -14.63
CA LYS A 162 -3.58 4.61 -14.99
C LYS A 162 -3.80 4.77 -16.51
N GLY A 163 -3.72 6.00 -16.96
CA GLY A 163 -3.46 6.37 -18.35
C GLY A 163 -2.60 7.63 -18.35
N PRO A 164 -2.28 8.19 -19.51
CA PRO A 164 -1.72 9.53 -19.58
C PRO A 164 -2.66 10.55 -18.92
N ASP A 165 -2.09 11.62 -18.38
CA ASP A 165 -2.86 12.68 -17.71
C ASP A 165 -3.86 13.29 -18.69
N ASN A 166 -5.11 13.44 -18.26
CA ASN A 166 -6.23 13.89 -19.10
C ASN A 166 -6.46 13.04 -20.37
N GLY A 167 -6.02 11.78 -20.38
CA GLY A 167 -6.14 10.91 -21.55
C GLY A 167 -7.39 10.03 -21.61
N GLU A 168 -8.20 9.98 -20.54
CA GLU A 168 -9.42 9.13 -20.46
C GLU A 168 -9.18 7.62 -20.66
N LEU A 169 -7.93 7.17 -20.53
CA LEU A 169 -7.52 5.77 -20.68
C LEU A 169 -7.39 5.01 -19.36
N GLY A 170 -7.70 5.63 -18.21
CA GLY A 170 -7.72 4.93 -16.92
C GLY A 170 -8.77 3.83 -16.89
N ARG A 171 -8.46 2.70 -16.26
CA ARG A 171 -9.31 1.51 -16.22
C ARG A 171 -9.33 0.88 -14.83
N ILE A 172 -10.41 0.17 -14.53
CA ILE A 172 -10.55 -0.68 -13.35
C ILE A 172 -10.70 -2.12 -13.84
N PHE A 173 -9.94 -3.02 -13.25
CA PHE A 173 -9.96 -4.44 -13.55
C PHE A 173 -10.36 -5.24 -12.32
N ARG A 174 -10.72 -6.51 -12.56
CA ARG A 174 -11.03 -7.49 -11.52
C ARG A 174 -10.46 -8.84 -11.92
N ALA A 175 -9.93 -9.58 -10.95
CA ALA A 175 -9.49 -10.96 -11.10
C ALA A 175 -9.81 -11.76 -9.82
N GLY A 176 -9.59 -13.07 -9.87
CA GLY A 176 -9.58 -13.89 -8.67
C GLY A 176 -8.47 -13.46 -7.72
N ILE A 177 -8.68 -13.63 -6.42
CA ILE A 177 -7.72 -13.22 -5.38
C ILE A 177 -6.43 -14.05 -5.40
N ASP A 178 -6.47 -15.23 -6.03
CA ASP A 178 -5.36 -16.18 -6.14
C ASP A 178 -4.81 -16.34 -7.57
N VAL A 179 -5.07 -15.38 -8.46
CA VAL A 179 -4.58 -15.47 -9.86
C VAL A 179 -3.04 -15.36 -9.89
N PRO A 180 -2.31 -16.30 -10.54
CA PRO A 180 -0.89 -16.20 -10.85
C PRO A 180 -0.59 -15.38 -12.12
#